data_AF-A0A2A5M7H6-F1
#
_entry.id   AF-A0A2A5M7H6-F1
#
_cell.length_a   1.000
_cell.length_b   1.000
_cell.length_c   1.000
_cell.angle_alpha   90.00
_cell.angle_beta   90.00
_cell.angle_gamma   90.00
#
_symmetry.space_group_name_H-M   'P 1'
#
loop_
_entity.id
_entity.type
_entity.pdbx_description
1 polymer ?
#
loop_
_entity_poly.entity_id
_entity_poly.type
_entity_poly.pdbx_seq_one_letter_code
_entity_poly.pdbx_strand_id
1 'polypeptide(L)'
;MNKIISISAIASFTLLISACSLSPNLNIPEANYSIDNKFGALSWEKENNSSITKNWWKDFDDENLNKVVDLALKNNNDLKLAFIHMEQAAAQ
;
A
#
# COMPACT_ATOMS: atom_id res chain seq x y z
N MET A 1 -18.75 21.28 -48.92
CA MET A 1 -19.12 20.27 -47.91
C MET A 1 -17.97 19.31 -47.59
N ASN A 2 -17.41 18.55 -48.54
CA ASN A 2 -16.32 17.57 -48.24
C ASN A 2 -15.08 18.16 -47.54
N LYS A 3 -14.67 19.39 -47.87
CA LYS A 3 -13.53 20.05 -47.20
C LYS A 3 -13.82 20.39 -45.73
N ILE A 4 -15.05 20.77 -45.41
CA ILE A 4 -15.48 21.11 -44.05
C ILE A 4 -15.60 19.83 -43.21
N ILE A 5 -16.13 18.75 -43.82
CA ILE A 5 -16.20 17.41 -43.21
C ILE A 5 -14.79 16.86 -42.93
N SER A 6 -13.84 17.04 -43.85
CA SER A 6 -12.45 16.60 -43.67
C SER A 6 -11.71 17.37 -42.57
N ILE A 7 -11.88 18.69 -42.50
CA ILE A 7 -11.29 19.52 -41.42
C ILE A 7 -11.87 19.15 -40.05
N SER A 8 -13.19 18.90 -39.97
CA SER A 8 -13.85 18.47 -38.74
C SER A 8 -13.38 17.08 -38.27
N ALA A 9 -13.12 16.16 -39.20
CA ALA A 9 -12.57 14.83 -38.90
C ALA A 9 -11.13 14.91 -38.36
N ILE A 10 -10.28 15.76 -38.95
CA ILE A 10 -8.89 15.97 -38.52
C ILE A 10 -8.84 16.58 -37.11
N ALA A 11 -9.68 17.61 -36.85
CA ALA A 11 -9.74 18.26 -35.54
C ALA A 11 -10.23 17.30 -34.43
N SER A 12 -11.21 16.46 -34.74
CA SER A 12 -11.71 15.44 -33.79
C SER A 12 -10.65 14.38 -33.51
N PHE A 13 -9.86 13.99 -34.51
CA PHE A 13 -8.78 13.03 -34.31
C PHE A 13 -7.67 13.59 -33.43
N THR A 14 -7.28 14.87 -33.60
CA THR A 14 -6.26 15.53 -32.77
C THR A 14 -6.66 15.65 -31.28
N LEU A 15 -7.96 15.81 -30.98
CA LEU A 15 -8.50 15.86 -29.62
C LEU A 15 -8.46 14.49 -28.91
N LEU A 16 -8.54 13.40 -29.68
CA LEU A 16 -8.47 12.03 -29.13
C LEU A 16 -7.03 11.63 -28.77
N ILE A 17 -6.02 12.16 -29.45
CA ILE A 17 -4.59 11.85 -29.19
C ILE A 17 -4.02 12.64 -28.01
N SER A 18 -4.62 13.78 -27.64
CA SER A 18 -4.25 14.52 -26.41
C SER A 18 -4.70 13.83 -25.12
N ALA A 19 -5.42 12.71 -25.21
CA ALA A 19 -5.80 11.88 -24.06
C ALA A 19 -4.70 10.90 -23.60
N CYS A 20 -3.55 10.86 -24.27
CA CYS A 20 -2.39 10.10 -23.83
C CYS A 20 -1.84 10.69 -22.52
N SER A 21 -1.62 9.84 -21.51
CA SER A 21 -1.12 10.26 -20.20
C SER A 21 0.19 11.05 -20.33
N LEU A 22 0.18 12.27 -19.80
CA LEU A 22 1.36 13.12 -19.63
C LEU A 22 1.94 12.99 -18.21
N SER A 23 1.57 11.93 -17.47
CA SER A 23 2.13 11.67 -16.15
C SER A 23 3.65 11.54 -16.25
N PRO A 24 4.41 12.26 -15.41
CA PRO A 24 5.85 12.14 -15.40
C PRO A 24 6.27 10.75 -14.90
N ASN A 25 7.51 10.36 -15.19
CA ASN A 25 8.09 9.16 -14.61
C ASN A 25 8.16 9.30 -13.09
N LEU A 26 7.64 8.30 -12.37
CA LEU A 26 7.76 8.22 -10.93
C LEU A 26 9.19 7.79 -10.57
N ASN A 27 9.99 8.73 -10.07
CA ASN A 27 11.34 8.47 -9.57
C ASN A 27 11.32 8.42 -8.04
N ILE A 28 11.27 7.21 -7.49
CA ILE A 28 11.33 7.01 -6.03
C ILE A 28 12.81 7.08 -5.61
N PRO A 29 13.19 7.98 -4.70
CA PRO A 29 14.57 8.07 -4.25
C PRO A 29 14.97 6.81 -3.46
N GLU A 30 16.23 6.40 -3.61
CA GLU A 30 16.79 5.31 -2.81
C GLU A 30 16.88 5.72 -1.33
N ALA A 31 16.42 4.84 -0.44
CA ALA A 31 16.60 5.01 1.00
C ALA A 31 17.99 4.49 1.40
N ASN A 32 18.90 5.41 1.74
CA ASN A 32 20.25 5.09 2.20
C ASN A 32 20.27 4.91 3.72
N TYR A 33 20.54 3.69 4.20
CA TYR A 33 20.63 3.35 5.63
C TYR A 33 21.66 2.25 5.87
N SER A 34 22.15 2.17 7.10
CA SER A 34 23.08 1.12 7.55
C SER A 34 22.31 0.04 8.31
N ILE A 35 22.69 -1.22 8.10
CA ILE A 35 22.15 -2.37 8.85
C ILE A 35 23.15 -2.72 9.96
N ASP A 36 22.68 -2.72 11.21
CA ASP A 36 23.42 -3.22 12.36
C ASP A 36 22.58 -4.25 13.10
N ASN A 37 22.87 -5.54 12.87
CA ASN A 37 22.12 -6.63 13.51
C ASN A 37 22.42 -6.78 15.01
N LYS A 38 23.39 -6.04 15.55
CA LYS A 38 23.67 -5.94 16.99
C LYS A 38 22.80 -4.89 17.66
N PHE A 39 22.22 -3.98 16.89
CA PHE A 39 21.32 -2.97 17.44
C PHE A 39 20.08 -3.66 18.01
N GLY A 40 19.95 -3.67 19.34
CA GLY A 40 18.87 -4.35 20.06
C GLY A 40 19.18 -5.77 20.52
N ALA A 41 20.38 -6.29 20.29
CA ALA A 41 20.86 -7.57 20.83
C ALA A 41 21.87 -7.34 21.96
N LEU A 42 21.72 -8.07 23.06
CA LEU A 42 22.74 -8.13 24.11
C LEU A 42 23.96 -8.95 23.66
N SER A 43 25.10 -8.77 24.34
CA SER A 43 26.37 -9.42 23.94
C SER A 43 26.34 -10.94 23.95
N TRP A 44 25.40 -11.55 24.67
CA TRP A 44 25.20 -12.99 24.79
C TRP A 44 23.99 -13.48 24.00
N GLU A 45 23.23 -12.59 23.38
CA GLU A 45 22.09 -12.95 22.53
C GLU A 45 22.55 -13.18 21.09
N LYS A 46 21.87 -14.10 20.41
CA LYS A 46 22.08 -14.30 18.98
C LYS A 46 21.42 -13.16 18.22
N GLU A 47 22.18 -12.50 17.36
CA GLU A 47 21.65 -11.53 16.40
C GLU A 47 20.49 -12.14 15.59
N ASN A 48 19.35 -11.46 15.54
CA ASN A 48 18.15 -11.94 14.86
C ASN A 48 17.78 -11.01 13.71
N ASN A 49 17.88 -11.51 12.48
CA ASN A 49 17.43 -10.83 11.27
C ASN A 49 16.32 -11.64 10.56
N SER A 50 15.49 -12.33 11.34
CA SER A 50 14.40 -13.16 10.83
C SER A 50 13.14 -12.33 10.60
N SER A 51 12.33 -12.73 9.63
CA SER A 51 11.02 -12.12 9.41
C SER A 51 10.03 -12.47 10.53
N ILE A 52 9.13 -11.54 10.82
CA ILE A 52 8.06 -11.70 11.82
C ILE A 52 6.88 -12.45 11.17
N THR A 53 6.30 -13.40 11.90
CA THR A 53 5.12 -14.15 11.45
C THR A 53 3.88 -13.24 11.42
N LYS A 54 2.90 -13.56 10.56
CA LYS A 54 1.67 -12.74 10.45
C LYS A 54 0.86 -12.70 11.76
N ASN A 55 0.99 -13.74 12.55
CA ASN A 55 0.28 -13.99 13.80
C ASN A 55 1.26 -14.10 14.98
N TRP A 56 2.28 -13.23 15.00
CA TRP A 56 3.36 -13.18 16.00
C TRP A 56 2.89 -13.23 17.46
N TRP A 57 1.68 -12.73 17.76
CA TRP A 57 1.15 -12.75 19.12
C TRP A 57 0.87 -14.19 19.62
N LYS A 58 0.80 -15.18 18.72
CA LYS A 58 0.64 -16.59 19.09
C LYS A 58 1.90 -17.18 19.72
N ASP A 59 3.07 -16.61 19.45
CA ASP A 59 4.35 -17.08 20.01
C ASP A 59 4.47 -16.79 21.51
N PHE A 60 3.50 -16.06 22.10
CA PHE A 60 3.35 -15.92 23.56
C PHE A 60 2.68 -17.14 24.22
N ASP A 61 2.17 -18.10 23.44
CA ASP A 61 1.51 -19.32 23.91
C ASP A 61 0.34 -19.07 24.91
N ASP A 62 -0.35 -17.93 24.80
CA ASP A 62 -1.47 -17.56 25.66
C ASP A 62 -2.82 -17.63 24.90
N GLU A 63 -3.67 -18.59 25.27
CA GLU A 63 -4.99 -18.76 24.66
C GLU A 63 -5.95 -17.59 24.93
N ASN A 64 -5.83 -16.92 26.08
CA ASN A 64 -6.67 -15.78 26.40
C ASN A 64 -6.25 -14.57 25.58
N LEU A 65 -4.93 -14.38 25.38
CA LEU A 65 -4.40 -13.38 24.46
C LEU A 65 -4.93 -13.59 23.04
N ASN A 66 -4.89 -14.84 22.55
CA ASN A 66 -5.39 -15.17 21.22
C ASN A 66 -6.88 -14.80 21.07
N LYS A 67 -7.71 -15.16 22.05
CA LYS A 67 -9.14 -14.84 22.05
C LYS A 67 -9.41 -13.34 22.04
N VAL A 68 -8.67 -12.54 22.82
CA VAL A 68 -8.88 -11.09 22.82
C VAL A 68 -8.40 -10.43 21.53
N VAL A 69 -7.31 -10.93 20.91
CA VAL A 69 -6.88 -10.44 19.59
C VAL A 69 -7.94 -10.74 18.53
N ASP A 70 -8.52 -11.95 18.53
CA ASP A 70 -9.60 -12.31 17.59
C ASP A 70 -10.84 -11.43 17.81
N LEU A 71 -11.20 -11.15 19.06
CA LEU A 71 -12.28 -10.21 19.39
C LEU A 71 -11.96 -8.79 18.93
N ALA A 72 -10.71 -8.34 19.05
CA ALA A 72 -10.28 -7.02 18.58
C ALA A 72 -10.36 -6.94 17.05
N LEU A 73 -9.81 -7.91 16.32
CA LEU A 73 -9.86 -7.94 14.85
C LEU A 73 -11.30 -7.95 14.32
N LYS A 74 -12.21 -8.65 15.02
CA LYS A 74 -13.63 -8.71 14.65
C LYS A 74 -14.40 -7.42 14.99
N ASN A 75 -14.11 -6.81 16.14
CA ASN A 75 -15.02 -5.82 16.72
C ASN A 75 -14.46 -4.39 16.79
N ASN A 76 -13.16 -4.18 16.62
CA ASN A 76 -12.52 -2.88 16.76
C ASN A 76 -13.08 -1.86 15.76
N ASN A 77 -13.58 -0.73 16.27
CA ASN A 77 -14.25 0.28 15.44
C ASN A 77 -13.26 1.08 14.59
N ASP A 78 -12.02 1.27 15.03
CA ASP A 78 -11.00 1.95 14.24
C ASP A 78 -10.58 1.10 13.03
N LEU A 79 -10.48 -0.24 13.19
CA LEU A 79 -10.25 -1.15 12.07
C LEU A 79 -11.40 -1.13 11.06
N LYS A 80 -12.64 -1.07 11.54
CA LYS A 80 -13.83 -0.91 10.67
C LYS A 80 -13.81 0.43 9.94
N LEU A 81 -13.45 1.51 10.63
CA LEU A 81 -13.32 2.83 10.02
C LEU A 81 -12.21 2.85 8.96
N ALA A 82 -11.07 2.22 9.22
CA ALA A 82 -9.99 2.07 8.25
C ALA A 82 -10.44 1.29 7.01
N PHE A 83 -11.23 0.23 7.18
CA PHE A 83 -11.83 -0.50 6.06
C PHE A 83 -12.78 0.39 5.24
N ILE A 84 -13.62 1.18 5.90
CA ILE A 84 -14.49 2.15 5.23
C ILE A 84 -13.68 3.19 4.44
N HIS A 85 -12.56 3.69 4.98
CA HIS A 85 -11.68 4.62 4.26
C HIS A 85 -11.07 4.00 3.01
N MET A 86 -10.71 2.72 3.05
CA MET A 86 -10.28 1.98 1.87
C MET A 86 -11.40 1.89 0.82
N GLU A 87 -12.64 1.58 1.23
CA GLU A 87 -13.78 1.54 0.31
C GLU A 87 -14.11 2.92 -0.28
N GLN A 88 -14.02 3.98 0.52
CA GLN A 88 -14.19 5.36 0.08
C GLN A 88 -13.16 5.74 -0.99
N ALA A 89 -11.89 5.37 -0.79
CA ALA A 89 -10.83 5.62 -1.77
C ALA A 89 -11.03 4.84 -3.07
N ALA A 90 -11.64 3.65 -3.01
CA ALA A 90 -11.95 2.84 -4.20
C ALA A 90 -13.18 3.34 -4.98
N ALA A 91 -14.08 4.09 -4.33
CA ALA A 91 -15.27 4.66 -4.95
C ALA A 91 -15.04 6.05 -5.57
N GLN A 92 -13.93 6.71 -5.21
CA GLN A 92 -13.54 8.06 -5.65
C GLN A 92 -12.84 8.05 -7.01
#